data_AF-A0A0C4WQ52-F1
#
_entry.id   AF-A0A0C4WQ52-F1
#
_cell.length_a   1.000
_cell.length_b   1.000
_cell.length_c   1.000
_cell.angle_alpha   90.00
_cell.angle_beta   90.00
_cell.angle_gamma   90.00
#
_symmetry.space_group_name_H-M   'P 1'
#
loop_
_entity.id
_entity.type
_entity.pdbx_description
1 polymer ?
#
loop_
_entity_poly.entity_id
_entity_poly.type
_entity_poly.pdbx_seq_one_letter_code
_entity_poly.pdbx_strand_id
1 'polypeptide(L)'
;MIAIAKGLLGRLPVIHPRIWIALLLSLLLVQQVQDRQFDERLYFWAKNAWLEACAQGLDFCLSDYEVRLEALPVAGVRNNLSGLSYDDERHHLWAVINNPEELLALSTEGEVLARYPLEGFKDVEGVAYLGGGLLVFTEERDQALVAVPVPTGPGALVRKDYRALTLGFDNPDGDNRGFEGVAYDRRGDRLFVVTERAPLKLYEIRGFKASLSGNFNLKVLDRSAWLNEKFVGTGLASVEYDQSSDHLILLSDESRMLVELDGRGDTVSLRSLWHGSAGLEKNVPQGEGVALDEYGRLYMVSEPNLFYVFDRED
;
A
#
# COMPACT_ATOMS: atom_id res chain seq x y z
N MET A 1 -60.40 35.25 -43.72
CA MET A 1 -58.96 35.11 -44.00
C MET A 1 -58.23 34.92 -42.68
N ILE A 2 -57.41 33.86 -42.58
CA ILE A 2 -56.24 33.64 -41.69
C ILE A 2 -56.57 33.44 -40.19
N ALA A 3 -56.61 32.22 -39.65
CA ALA A 3 -55.56 31.22 -39.31
C ALA A 3 -54.94 31.46 -37.91
N ILE A 4 -55.30 30.63 -36.93
CA ILE A 4 -54.53 29.48 -36.35
C ILE A 4 -53.32 29.92 -35.52
N ALA A 5 -53.47 29.85 -34.20
CA ALA A 5 -52.38 29.61 -33.25
C ALA A 5 -52.94 28.81 -32.06
N LYS A 6 -52.94 27.47 -32.17
CA LYS A 6 -53.19 26.57 -31.03
C LYS A 6 -51.97 25.67 -30.85
N GLY A 7 -51.21 26.00 -29.81
CA GLY A 7 -50.45 25.10 -28.93
C GLY A 7 -49.68 23.95 -29.56
N LEU A 8 -48.36 24.13 -29.71
CA LEU A 8 -47.40 23.03 -29.57
C LEU A 8 -47.49 22.46 -28.13
N LEU A 9 -48.31 21.43 -27.93
CA LEU A 9 -48.04 20.42 -26.92
C LEU A 9 -48.05 19.07 -27.64
N GLY A 10 -46.88 18.68 -28.11
CA GLY A 10 -46.64 17.34 -28.64
C GLY A 10 -47.04 16.32 -27.58
N ARG A 11 -47.84 15.34 -27.98
CA ARG A 11 -48.18 14.18 -27.17
C ARG A 11 -46.88 13.48 -26.78
N LEU A 12 -46.54 13.53 -25.49
CA LEU A 12 -45.49 12.66 -24.96
C LEU A 12 -45.94 11.20 -25.20
N PRO A 13 -45.08 10.34 -25.74
CA PRO A 13 -45.42 8.93 -25.94
C PRO A 13 -45.77 8.31 -24.58
N VAL A 14 -46.89 7.59 -24.52
CA VAL A 14 -47.28 6.84 -23.32
C VAL A 14 -46.31 5.66 -23.20
N ILE A 15 -45.18 5.88 -22.53
CA ILE A 15 -44.20 4.85 -22.24
C ILE A 15 -44.84 3.84 -21.29
N HIS A 16 -44.91 2.58 -21.73
CA HIS A 16 -45.56 1.52 -20.97
C HIS A 16 -44.87 1.35 -19.60
N PRO A 17 -45.59 1.15 -18.48
CA PRO A 17 -45.00 1.06 -17.14
C PRO A 17 -43.87 0.02 -17.00
N ARG A 18 -43.84 -1.00 -17.86
CA ARG A 18 -42.77 -2.01 -17.93
C ARG A 18 -41.41 -1.43 -18.32
N ILE A 19 -41.37 -0.38 -19.15
CA ILE A 19 -40.13 0.28 -19.57
C ILE A 19 -39.55 1.10 -18.41
N TRP A 20 -40.41 1.77 -17.63
CA TRP A 20 -39.98 2.48 -16.42
C TRP A 20 -39.45 1.53 -15.34
N ILE A 21 -40.10 0.37 -15.17
CA ILE A 21 -39.62 -0.68 -14.26
C ILE A 21 -38.26 -1.22 -14.74
N ALA A 22 -38.10 -1.47 -16.04
CA ALA A 22 -36.82 -1.93 -16.60
C ALA A 22 -35.70 -0.90 -16.42
N LEU A 23 -35.99 0.39 -16.65
CA LEU A 23 -35.04 1.48 -16.43
C LEU A 23 -34.65 1.64 -14.96
N LEU A 24 -35.62 1.53 -14.06
CA LEU A 24 -35.37 1.57 -12.61
C LEU A 24 -34.53 0.36 -12.18
N LEU A 25 -34.85 -0.83 -12.67
CA LEU A 25 -34.06 -2.04 -12.39
C LEU A 25 -32.65 -1.93 -12.96
N SER A 26 -32.46 -1.39 -14.17
CA SER A 26 -31.11 -1.16 -14.71
C SER A 26 -30.35 -0.11 -13.92
N LEU A 27 -31.03 0.96 -13.45
CA LEU A 27 -30.40 1.99 -12.63
C LEU A 27 -30.01 1.44 -11.25
N LEU A 28 -30.86 0.61 -10.65
CA LEU A 28 -30.57 -0.09 -9.40
C LEU A 28 -29.46 -1.14 -9.58
N LEU A 29 -29.38 -1.80 -10.74
CA LEU A 29 -28.29 -2.71 -11.06
C LEU A 29 -26.97 -1.95 -11.22
N VAL A 30 -26.98 -0.83 -11.95
CA VAL A 30 -25.82 0.07 -12.09
C VAL A 30 -25.39 0.62 -10.73
N GLN A 31 -26.33 1.05 -9.88
CA GLN A 31 -26.01 1.47 -8.52
C GLN A 31 -25.45 0.31 -7.69
N GLN A 32 -26.02 -0.90 -7.75
CA GLN A 32 -25.45 -2.05 -7.04
C GLN A 32 -24.07 -2.47 -7.57
N VAL A 33 -23.79 -2.25 -8.84
CA VAL A 33 -22.49 -2.50 -9.48
C VAL A 33 -21.46 -1.42 -9.12
N GLN A 34 -21.90 -0.18 -8.87
CA GLN A 34 -21.03 0.89 -8.38
C GLN A 34 -20.79 0.79 -6.86
N ASP A 35 -21.81 0.44 -6.08
CA ASP A 35 -21.73 0.36 -4.60
C ASP A 35 -21.03 -0.90 -4.09
N ARG A 36 -20.90 -1.93 -4.94
CA ARG A 36 -20.12 -3.13 -4.65
C ARG A 36 -19.04 -3.17 -5.71
N GLN A 37 -17.77 -3.25 -5.33
CA GLN A 37 -16.55 -3.28 -6.17
C GLN A 37 -16.50 -4.35 -7.31
N PHE A 38 -17.63 -4.73 -7.91
CA PHE A 38 -17.75 -5.63 -9.05
C PHE A 38 -17.05 -5.07 -10.28
N ASP A 39 -17.08 -3.75 -10.50
CA ASP A 39 -16.35 -3.11 -11.58
C ASP A 39 -14.83 -3.33 -11.43
N GLU A 40 -14.29 -3.19 -10.23
CA GLU A 40 -12.87 -3.48 -9.94
C GLU A 40 -12.56 -4.96 -10.10
N ARG A 41 -13.43 -5.87 -9.66
CA ARG A 41 -13.23 -7.32 -9.82
C ARG A 41 -13.27 -7.78 -11.27
N LEU A 42 -14.18 -7.22 -12.08
CA LEU A 42 -14.29 -7.51 -13.52
C LEU A 42 -13.14 -6.87 -14.30
N TYR A 43 -12.78 -5.63 -13.97
CA TYR A 43 -11.61 -4.97 -14.54
C TYR A 43 -10.33 -5.68 -14.15
N PHE A 44 -10.19 -6.11 -12.90
CA PHE A 44 -9.08 -6.92 -12.40
C PHE A 44 -9.04 -8.29 -13.09
N TRP A 45 -10.16 -9.00 -13.18
CA TRP A 45 -10.22 -10.27 -13.92
C TRP A 45 -9.83 -10.07 -15.38
N ALA A 46 -10.33 -9.03 -16.04
CA ALA A 46 -9.98 -8.71 -17.42
C ALA A 46 -8.52 -8.25 -17.57
N LYS A 47 -7.97 -7.51 -16.61
CA LYS A 47 -6.59 -7.03 -16.63
C LYS A 47 -5.61 -8.14 -16.25
N ASN A 48 -5.94 -9.00 -15.30
CA ASN A 48 -5.18 -10.23 -15.03
C ASN A 48 -5.22 -11.19 -16.21
N ALA A 49 -6.40 -11.35 -16.84
CA ALA A 49 -6.52 -12.11 -18.09
C ALA A 49 -5.85 -11.42 -19.29
N TRP A 50 -5.45 -10.16 -19.16
CA TRP A 50 -4.63 -9.45 -20.15
C TRP A 50 -3.13 -9.48 -19.80
N LEU A 51 -2.81 -9.46 -18.51
CA LEU A 51 -1.50 -9.71 -17.89
C LEU A 51 -1.21 -11.22 -17.76
N GLU A 52 -1.99 -12.07 -18.44
CA GLU A 52 -2.10 -13.54 -18.25
C GLU A 52 -0.84 -14.35 -18.63
N ALA A 53 0.27 -13.67 -18.80
CA ALA A 53 1.55 -14.27 -18.55
C ALA A 53 2.34 -13.23 -17.78
N CYS A 54 2.76 -13.58 -16.56
CA CYS A 54 4.03 -13.06 -16.08
C CYS A 54 4.98 -13.03 -17.26
N ALA A 55 5.43 -11.83 -17.66
CA ALA A 55 6.10 -11.66 -18.94
C ALA A 55 7.18 -12.73 -19.06
N GLN A 56 7.05 -13.63 -20.04
CA GLN A 56 7.84 -14.85 -20.10
C GLN A 56 9.32 -14.54 -19.84
N GLY A 57 9.86 -15.01 -18.72
CA GLY A 57 11.24 -14.74 -18.29
C GLY A 57 11.43 -13.78 -17.12
N LEU A 58 10.38 -13.38 -16.39
CA LEU A 58 10.54 -12.74 -15.07
C LEU A 58 10.79 -13.80 -13.99
N ASP A 59 11.86 -13.62 -13.22
CA ASP A 59 12.20 -14.49 -12.09
C ASP A 59 11.27 -14.27 -10.88
N PHE A 60 10.46 -13.21 -10.86
CA PHE A 60 9.52 -12.84 -9.80
C PHE A 60 8.13 -12.59 -10.38
N CYS A 61 7.09 -13.10 -9.71
CA CYS A 61 5.70 -12.86 -10.07
C CYS A 61 4.77 -12.88 -8.86
N LEU A 62 4.00 -11.81 -8.66
CA LEU A 62 2.99 -11.78 -7.59
C LEU A 62 1.89 -12.85 -7.74
N SER A 63 1.57 -13.28 -8.96
CA SER A 63 0.56 -14.32 -9.21
C SER A 63 0.92 -15.71 -8.70
N ASP A 64 2.16 -15.92 -8.26
CA ASP A 64 2.64 -17.24 -7.82
C ASP A 64 2.61 -17.36 -6.28
N TYR A 65 2.30 -16.28 -5.56
CA TYR A 65 2.36 -16.23 -4.09
C TYR A 65 1.11 -16.80 -3.42
N GLU A 66 1.20 -17.94 -2.76
CA GLU A 66 0.11 -18.56 -2.00
C GLU A 66 0.33 -18.39 -0.50
N VAL A 67 -0.76 -18.25 0.26
CA VAL A 67 -0.70 -18.10 1.71
C VAL A 67 -0.18 -19.38 2.36
N ARG A 68 0.87 -19.24 3.18
CA ARG A 68 1.42 -20.31 4.02
C ARG A 68 0.93 -20.20 5.45
N LEU A 69 0.85 -18.96 5.95
CA LEU A 69 0.37 -18.63 7.28
C LEU A 69 -0.66 -17.52 7.14
N GLU A 70 -1.92 -17.84 7.48
CA GLU A 70 -3.03 -16.92 7.32
C GLU A 70 -3.45 -16.32 8.66
N ALA A 71 -3.54 -14.99 8.71
CA ALA A 71 -4.24 -14.23 9.75
C ALA A 71 -3.84 -14.60 11.19
N LEU A 72 -2.54 -14.77 11.46
CA LEU A 72 -2.05 -15.02 12.81
C LEU A 72 -2.14 -13.74 13.65
N PRO A 73 -2.89 -13.70 14.76
CA PRO A 73 -2.93 -12.52 15.61
C PRO A 73 -1.58 -12.29 16.29
N VAL A 74 -1.01 -11.10 16.13
CA VAL A 74 0.25 -10.71 16.77
C VAL A 74 0.00 -10.52 18.27
N ALA A 75 0.65 -11.37 19.08
CA ALA A 75 0.40 -11.44 20.52
C ALA A 75 0.68 -10.10 21.23
N GLY A 76 -0.29 -9.63 22.02
CA GLY A 76 -0.16 -8.37 22.78
C GLY A 76 -0.43 -7.10 21.98
N VAL A 77 -0.66 -7.20 20.66
CA VAL A 77 -1.11 -6.08 19.82
C VAL A 77 -2.64 -6.13 19.74
N ARG A 78 -3.32 -4.99 19.91
CA ARG A 78 -4.80 -4.93 19.91
C ARG A 78 -5.38 -4.46 18.59
N ASN A 79 -4.78 -3.43 18.01
CA ASN A 79 -5.21 -2.73 16.81
C ASN A 79 -4.05 -1.87 16.27
N ASN A 80 -4.26 -1.25 15.11
CA ASN A 80 -3.36 -0.26 14.50
C ASN A 80 -1.95 -0.79 14.20
N LEU A 81 -1.83 -2.09 13.88
CA LEU A 81 -0.59 -2.66 13.37
C LEU A 81 -0.40 -2.20 11.92
N SER A 82 0.67 -1.46 11.68
CA SER A 82 0.95 -0.81 10.39
C SER A 82 2.44 -0.93 10.06
N GLY A 83 2.80 -0.78 8.79
CA GLY A 83 4.17 -0.81 8.32
C GLY A 83 4.90 -2.15 8.53
N LEU A 84 5.77 -2.51 7.59
CA LEU A 84 6.58 -3.72 7.72
C LEU A 84 7.87 -3.57 6.94
N SER A 85 8.98 -4.02 7.52
CA SER A 85 10.24 -4.10 6.79
C SER A 85 11.13 -5.21 7.33
N TYR A 86 11.82 -5.91 6.45
CA TYR A 86 12.72 -6.98 6.82
C TYR A 86 14.14 -6.47 7.10
N ASP A 87 14.71 -6.90 8.21
CA ASP A 87 16.10 -6.64 8.59
C ASP A 87 16.93 -7.91 8.37
N ASP A 88 17.68 -7.91 7.28
CA ASP A 88 18.50 -9.03 6.83
C ASP A 88 19.77 -9.25 7.65
N GLU A 89 20.17 -8.29 8.51
CA GLU A 89 21.27 -8.50 9.46
C GLU A 89 20.81 -9.28 10.70
N ARG A 90 19.53 -9.16 11.06
CA ARG A 90 18.92 -9.79 12.25
C ARG A 90 17.97 -10.94 11.93
N HIS A 91 17.61 -11.12 10.67
CA HIS A 91 16.64 -12.11 10.17
C HIS A 91 15.28 -12.03 10.86
N HIS A 92 14.75 -10.82 10.96
CA HIS A 92 13.46 -10.54 11.59
C HIS A 92 12.80 -9.33 10.95
N LEU A 93 11.55 -9.07 11.29
CA LEU A 93 10.75 -7.99 10.75
C LEU A 93 10.61 -6.86 11.77
N TRP A 94 10.64 -5.64 11.27
CA TRP A 94 10.23 -4.44 11.99
C TRP A 94 8.81 -4.08 11.57
N ALA A 95 7.94 -3.81 12.55
CA ALA A 95 6.58 -3.31 12.32
C ALA A 95 6.30 -2.16 13.28
N VAL A 96 5.34 -1.29 12.95
CA VAL A 96 4.94 -0.18 13.83
C VAL A 96 3.50 -0.37 14.32
N ILE A 97 3.19 0.23 15.46
CA ILE A 97 1.83 0.43 15.92
C ILE A 97 1.63 1.93 16.00
N ASN A 98 0.63 2.48 15.29
CA ASN A 98 0.37 3.92 15.29
C ASN A 98 -0.12 4.42 16.66
N ASN A 99 -0.94 3.65 17.39
CA ASN A 99 -1.49 4.14 18.66
C ASN A 99 -1.73 3.03 19.71
N PRO A 100 -1.04 3.06 20.87
CA PRO A 100 0.09 3.96 21.18
C PRO A 100 1.30 3.66 20.28
N GLU A 101 2.08 4.69 20.00
CA GLU A 101 3.25 4.63 19.11
C GLU A 101 4.31 3.64 19.63
N GLU A 102 4.52 2.54 18.89
CA GLU A 102 5.48 1.51 19.24
C GLU A 102 6.15 0.91 18.00
N LEU A 103 7.45 0.60 18.12
CA LEU A 103 8.17 -0.27 17.19
C LEU A 103 8.18 -1.69 17.74
N LEU A 104 7.86 -2.66 16.90
CA LEU A 104 7.91 -4.09 17.20
C LEU A 104 9.03 -4.75 16.39
N ALA A 105 9.76 -5.65 17.04
CA ALA A 105 10.51 -6.69 16.35
C ALA A 105 9.66 -7.96 16.31
N LEU A 106 9.43 -8.52 15.13
CA LEU A 106 8.67 -9.76 14.91
C LEU A 106 9.56 -10.82 14.27
N SER A 107 9.42 -12.09 14.65
CA SER A 107 10.03 -13.20 13.91
C SER A 107 9.36 -13.37 12.53
N THR A 108 9.98 -14.16 11.66
CA THR A 108 9.41 -14.57 10.36
C THR A 108 8.16 -15.47 10.50
N GLU A 109 7.85 -15.89 11.72
CA GLU A 109 6.66 -16.66 12.09
C GLU A 109 5.61 -15.80 12.80
N GLY A 110 5.85 -14.49 12.97
CA GLY A 110 4.91 -13.54 13.57
C GLY A 110 4.99 -13.46 15.10
N GLU A 111 6.03 -14.01 15.72
CA GLU A 111 6.24 -13.92 17.17
C GLU A 111 6.84 -12.57 17.56
N VAL A 112 6.31 -11.91 18.60
CA VAL A 112 6.87 -10.65 19.11
C VAL A 112 8.17 -10.91 19.86
N LEU A 113 9.29 -10.43 19.32
CA LEU A 113 10.64 -10.57 19.87
C LEU A 113 10.98 -9.43 20.84
N ALA A 114 10.59 -8.20 20.51
CA ALA A 114 10.81 -7.01 21.33
C ALA A 114 9.82 -5.90 20.99
N ARG A 115 9.66 -4.96 21.92
CA ARG A 115 8.77 -3.79 21.80
C ARG A 115 9.51 -2.55 22.29
N TYR A 116 9.40 -1.45 21.57
CA TYR A 116 10.08 -0.20 21.87
C TYR A 116 9.08 0.95 21.80
N PRO A 117 8.79 1.65 22.91
CA PRO A 117 7.94 2.84 22.87
C PRO A 117 8.56 3.92 21.98
N LEU A 118 7.74 4.55 21.15
CA LEU A 118 8.13 5.66 20.29
C LEU A 118 7.68 6.98 20.95
N GLU A 119 8.45 7.46 21.92
CA GLU A 119 8.09 8.64 22.71
C GLU A 119 8.16 9.94 21.89
N GLY A 120 7.01 10.60 21.78
CA GLY A 120 6.88 11.90 21.11
C GLY A 120 6.80 11.81 19.59
N PHE A 121 6.83 10.60 19.02
CA PHE A 121 6.42 10.34 17.64
C PHE A 121 4.91 10.53 17.50
N LYS A 122 4.44 10.74 16.27
CA LYS A 122 3.01 10.90 15.97
C LYS A 122 2.66 10.34 14.59
N ASP A 123 1.55 9.64 14.55
CA ASP A 123 0.99 9.03 13.35
C ASP A 123 2.05 8.22 12.58
N VAL A 124 2.74 7.31 13.29
CA VAL A 124 3.74 6.46 12.63
C VAL A 124 3.05 5.33 11.88
N GLU A 125 3.14 5.36 10.55
CA GLU A 125 2.47 4.39 9.66
C GLU A 125 3.45 3.44 8.97
N GLY A 126 4.64 3.93 8.64
CA GLY A 126 5.60 3.19 7.84
C GLY A 126 6.93 3.01 8.56
N VAL A 127 7.59 1.89 8.26
CA VAL A 127 8.97 1.61 8.66
C VAL A 127 9.72 0.99 7.50
N ALA A 128 10.97 1.42 7.27
CA ALA A 128 11.88 0.76 6.35
C ALA A 128 13.27 0.58 6.96
N TYR A 129 13.86 -0.61 6.79
CA TYR A 129 15.23 -0.89 7.14
C TYR A 129 16.21 -0.35 6.10
N LEU A 130 17.11 0.53 6.52
CA LEU A 130 18.07 1.19 5.64
C LEU A 130 19.38 0.41 5.49
N GLY A 131 19.58 -0.68 6.22
CA GLY A 131 20.87 -1.36 6.36
C GLY A 131 21.85 -0.61 7.26
N GLY A 132 22.86 -1.30 7.80
CA GLY A 132 23.88 -0.67 8.65
C GLY A 132 23.30 -0.10 9.95
N GLY A 133 22.31 -0.79 10.52
CA GLY A 133 21.71 -0.43 11.81
C GLY A 133 20.87 0.85 11.82
N LEU A 134 20.25 1.22 10.69
CA LEU A 134 19.35 2.37 10.59
C LEU A 134 17.96 1.94 10.10
N LEU A 135 16.94 2.58 10.66
CA LEU A 135 15.55 2.55 10.21
C LEU A 135 15.13 3.95 9.76
N VAL A 136 14.07 4.02 8.97
CA VAL A 136 13.31 5.26 8.75
C VAL A 136 11.84 5.00 9.06
N PHE A 137 11.20 5.98 9.69
CA PHE A 137 9.76 6.01 9.94
C PHE A 137 9.10 7.10 9.12
N THR A 138 7.85 6.88 8.71
CA THR A 138 6.96 7.95 8.23
C THR A 138 6.13 8.46 9.41
N GLU A 139 6.02 9.78 9.57
CA GLU A 139 4.99 10.41 10.40
C GLU A 139 3.97 11.05 9.45
N GLU A 140 2.77 10.46 9.34
CA GLU A 140 1.79 10.76 8.30
C GLU A 140 1.47 12.27 8.28
N ARG A 141 0.92 12.78 9.38
CA ARG A 141 0.45 14.19 9.50
C ARG A 141 1.56 15.22 9.35
N ASP A 142 2.75 14.90 9.82
CA ASP A 142 3.90 15.81 9.78
C ASP A 142 4.67 15.71 8.44
N GLN A 143 4.27 14.79 7.54
CA GLN A 143 4.92 14.49 6.27
C GLN A 143 6.43 14.36 6.42
N ALA A 144 6.83 13.63 7.47
CA ALA A 144 8.20 13.57 7.92
C ALA A 144 8.76 12.15 7.76
N LEU A 145 10.01 12.07 7.31
CA LEU A 145 10.80 10.85 7.26
C LEU A 145 11.87 10.93 8.35
N VAL A 146 11.70 10.13 9.40
CA VAL A 146 12.51 10.20 10.62
C VAL A 146 13.51 9.05 10.63
N ALA A 147 14.80 9.37 10.52
CA ALA A 147 15.85 8.35 10.56
C ALA A 147 16.25 8.04 12.01
N VAL A 148 16.18 6.77 12.39
CA VAL A 148 16.50 6.30 13.75
C VAL A 148 17.52 5.16 13.70
N PRO A 149 18.39 5.01 14.71
CA PRO A 149 19.20 3.81 14.86
C PRO A 149 18.33 2.63 15.26
N VAL A 150 18.68 1.43 14.78
CA VAL A 150 18.06 0.19 15.27
C VAL A 150 18.33 0.06 16.77
N PRO A 151 17.30 -0.18 17.60
CA PRO A 151 17.49 -0.38 19.04
C PRO A 151 18.41 -1.57 19.34
N THR A 152 19.37 -1.39 20.24
CA THR A 152 20.27 -2.47 20.68
C THR A 152 19.90 -3.07 22.04
N GLY A 153 18.86 -2.54 22.69
CA GLY A 153 18.40 -2.99 24.00
C GLY A 153 17.09 -2.30 24.40
N PRO A 154 16.49 -2.70 25.54
CA PRO A 154 15.21 -2.17 25.99
C PRO A 154 15.26 -0.65 26.22
N GLY A 155 14.20 0.05 25.86
CA GLY A 155 14.07 1.49 26.06
C GLY A 155 13.17 2.14 25.02
N ALA A 156 12.81 3.39 25.27
CA ALA A 156 12.07 4.21 24.33
C ALA A 156 13.00 4.85 23.30
N LEU A 157 12.52 4.98 22.07
CA LEU A 157 13.09 5.89 21.07
C LEU A 157 12.42 7.25 21.24
N VAL A 158 13.21 8.32 21.41
CA VAL A 158 12.68 9.64 21.75
C VAL A 158 12.77 10.57 20.55
N ARG A 159 11.62 10.97 20.00
CA ARG A 159 11.49 11.66 18.70
C ARG A 159 12.39 12.89 18.51
N LYS A 160 12.56 13.70 19.56
CA LYS A 160 13.36 14.94 19.54
C LYS A 160 14.86 14.70 19.33
N ASP A 161 15.33 13.47 19.53
CA ASP A 161 16.74 13.11 19.41
C ASP A 161 17.11 12.75 17.96
N TYR A 162 16.12 12.65 17.06
CA TYR A 162 16.30 12.21 15.68
C TYR A 162 16.03 13.30 14.66
N ARG A 163 16.75 13.20 13.53
CA ARG A 163 16.60 14.10 12.39
C ARG A 163 15.46 13.61 11.51
N ALA A 164 14.74 14.57 10.95
CA ALA A 164 13.66 14.31 10.00
C ALA A 164 13.89 15.08 8.70
N LEU A 165 13.53 14.45 7.59
CA LEU A 165 13.31 15.13 6.32
C LEU A 165 11.80 15.35 6.17
N THR A 166 11.37 16.59 6.19
CA THR A 166 9.97 16.96 5.91
C THR A 166 9.86 17.41 4.47
N LEU A 167 8.90 16.84 3.74
CA LEU A 167 8.54 17.33 2.41
C LEU A 167 7.26 18.14 2.55
N GLY A 168 7.39 19.46 2.61
CA GLY A 168 6.24 20.36 2.66
C GLY A 168 5.56 20.41 1.30
N PHE A 169 4.59 19.52 1.07
CA PHE A 169 3.74 19.61 -0.10
C PHE A 169 2.59 20.58 0.17
N ASP A 170 2.19 21.36 -0.85
CA ASP A 170 0.99 22.19 -0.74
C ASP A 170 -0.21 21.26 -0.46
N ASN A 171 -0.69 21.27 0.78
CA ASN A 171 -1.87 20.55 1.25
C ASN A 171 -3.04 21.54 1.44
N PRO A 172 -3.60 22.12 0.36
CA PRO A 172 -4.57 23.22 0.46
C PRO A 172 -5.86 22.87 1.19
N ASP A 173 -6.18 21.57 1.33
CA ASP A 173 -7.45 21.09 1.89
C ASP A 173 -7.32 20.50 3.30
N GLY A 174 -6.10 20.38 3.85
CA GLY A 174 -5.88 19.92 5.23
C GLY A 174 -6.30 18.47 5.56
N ASP A 175 -6.81 17.70 4.59
CA ASP A 175 -7.19 16.30 4.78
C ASP A 175 -5.99 15.35 4.68
N ASN A 176 -6.04 14.25 5.46
CA ASN A 176 -5.12 13.10 5.51
C ASN A 176 -4.60 12.68 4.13
N ARG A 177 -3.48 13.28 3.74
CA ARG A 177 -2.71 13.01 2.50
C ARG A 177 -1.24 12.85 2.87
N GLY A 178 -0.98 12.28 4.05
CA GLY A 178 0.35 12.14 4.58
C GLY A 178 1.09 10.94 4.02
N PHE A 179 2.27 10.67 4.57
CA PHE A 179 3.06 9.51 4.20
C PHE A 179 2.54 8.26 4.89
N GLU A 180 2.32 7.21 4.09
CA GLU A 180 1.90 5.89 4.57
C GLU A 180 3.08 4.93 4.51
N GLY A 181 3.18 4.19 3.41
CA GLY A 181 4.25 3.26 3.11
C GLY A 181 5.57 3.93 2.76
N VAL A 182 6.64 3.27 3.20
CA VAL A 182 8.01 3.61 2.84
C VAL A 182 8.80 2.34 2.53
N ALA A 183 9.57 2.36 1.44
CA ALA A 183 10.49 1.29 1.06
C ALA A 183 11.87 1.85 0.78
N TYR A 184 12.90 1.03 0.88
CA TYR A 184 14.27 1.47 0.63
C TYR A 184 15.06 0.53 -0.29
N ASP A 185 15.54 1.11 -1.38
CA ASP A 185 16.61 0.53 -2.16
C ASP A 185 17.98 0.80 -1.51
N ARG A 186 18.50 -0.22 -0.83
CA ARG A 186 19.82 -0.22 -0.18
C ARG A 186 20.99 -0.10 -1.16
N ARG A 187 20.87 -0.60 -2.39
CA ARG A 187 21.96 -0.60 -3.38
C ARG A 187 22.06 0.76 -4.07
N GLY A 188 20.93 1.38 -4.39
CA GLY A 188 20.86 2.66 -5.08
C GLY A 188 20.76 3.89 -4.17
N ASP A 189 20.61 3.70 -2.85
CA ASP A 189 20.28 4.77 -1.89
C ASP A 189 19.04 5.57 -2.34
N ARG A 190 17.94 4.84 -2.59
CA ARG A 190 16.66 5.41 -3.03
C ARG A 190 15.58 5.03 -2.02
N LEU A 191 14.88 6.03 -1.50
CA LEU A 191 13.68 5.83 -0.70
C LEU A 191 12.45 5.99 -1.59
N PHE A 192 11.48 5.10 -1.46
CA PHE A 192 10.17 5.22 -2.11
C PHE A 192 9.12 5.49 -1.05
N VAL A 193 8.26 6.48 -1.26
CA VAL A 193 7.24 6.91 -0.29
C VAL A 193 5.91 7.05 -1.00
N VAL A 194 4.85 6.48 -0.44
CA VAL A 194 3.48 6.54 -0.96
C VAL A 194 2.54 7.27 0.00
N THR A 195 1.36 7.65 -0.50
CA THR A 195 0.30 8.33 0.27
C THR A 195 -1.02 7.57 0.12
N GLU A 196 -1.84 7.49 1.17
CA GLU A 196 -3.06 6.67 1.23
C GLU A 196 -4.07 7.12 0.19
N ARG A 197 -4.45 8.40 0.25
CA ARG A 197 -5.65 8.92 -0.41
C ARG A 197 -5.36 9.64 -1.72
N ALA A 198 -6.40 9.67 -2.55
CA ALA A 198 -6.35 10.33 -3.85
C ALA A 198 -6.11 11.86 -3.72
N PRO A 199 -5.29 12.46 -4.61
CA PRO A 199 -4.53 11.80 -5.67
C PRO A 199 -3.35 11.00 -5.10
N LEU A 200 -3.24 9.72 -5.49
CA LEU A 200 -2.14 8.85 -5.06
C LEU A 200 -0.79 9.46 -5.46
N LYS A 201 0.16 9.45 -4.53
CA LYS A 201 1.52 9.92 -4.77
C LYS A 201 2.51 8.79 -4.59
N LEU A 202 3.57 8.84 -5.42
CA LEU A 202 4.77 8.03 -5.26
C LEU A 202 5.96 8.95 -5.43
N TYR A 203 6.78 9.06 -4.40
CA TYR A 203 8.02 9.85 -4.42
C TYR A 203 9.22 8.93 -4.38
N GLU A 204 10.23 9.24 -5.18
CA GLU A 204 11.56 8.61 -5.13
C GLU A 204 12.57 9.64 -4.62
N ILE A 205 13.18 9.38 -3.47
CA ILE A 205 14.16 10.25 -2.82
C ILE A 205 15.53 9.60 -2.90
N ARG A 206 16.43 10.16 -3.71
CA ARG A 206 17.79 9.65 -3.89
C ARG A 206 18.76 10.33 -2.93
N GLY A 207 19.76 9.57 -2.47
CA GLY A 207 20.81 10.08 -1.60
C GLY A 207 20.39 10.22 -0.13
N PHE A 208 19.31 9.54 0.29
CA PHE A 208 18.73 9.72 1.62
C PHE A 208 19.73 9.34 2.70
N LYS A 209 20.24 8.11 2.69
CA LYS A 209 21.19 7.62 3.69
C LYS A 209 22.53 8.34 3.61
N ALA A 210 23.01 8.65 2.40
CA ALA A 210 24.21 9.45 2.22
C ALA A 210 24.09 10.84 2.88
N SER A 211 22.91 11.47 2.81
CA SER A 211 22.65 12.77 3.44
C SER A 211 22.70 12.72 4.97
N LEU A 212 22.28 11.60 5.58
CA LEU A 212 22.38 11.40 7.04
C LEU A 212 23.84 11.42 7.52
N SER A 213 24.77 10.99 6.65
CA SER A 213 26.22 11.00 6.90
C SER A 213 26.91 12.30 6.49
N GLY A 214 26.15 13.33 6.10
CA GLY A 214 26.66 14.67 5.76
C GLY A 214 26.92 14.91 4.28
N ASN A 215 26.69 13.94 3.39
CA ASN A 215 26.77 14.14 1.94
C ASN A 215 25.39 14.57 1.39
N PHE A 216 25.09 15.86 1.51
CA PHE A 216 23.80 16.43 1.13
C PHE A 216 23.65 16.60 -0.39
N ASN A 217 23.30 15.52 -1.08
CA ASN A 217 22.92 15.51 -2.49
C ASN A 217 21.55 14.84 -2.68
N LEU A 218 20.56 15.30 -1.91
CA LEU A 218 19.19 14.79 -1.97
C LEU A 218 18.51 15.19 -3.26
N LYS A 219 17.86 14.23 -3.92
CA LYS A 219 17.00 14.49 -5.07
C LYS A 219 15.64 13.86 -4.84
N VAL A 220 14.60 14.70 -4.82
CA VAL A 220 13.20 14.25 -4.75
C VAL A 220 12.64 14.21 -6.16
N LEU A 221 12.08 13.07 -6.55
CA LEU A 221 11.46 12.83 -7.84
C LEU A 221 10.00 12.46 -7.62
N ASP A 222 9.09 13.20 -8.24
CA ASP A 222 7.68 12.83 -8.28
C ASP A 222 7.47 11.74 -9.36
N ARG A 223 7.07 10.55 -8.92
CA ARG A 223 6.75 9.38 -9.74
C ARG A 223 5.25 9.08 -9.77
N SER A 224 4.41 10.00 -9.31
CA SER A 224 2.94 9.82 -9.28
C SER A 224 2.33 9.58 -10.66
N ALA A 225 3.05 9.93 -11.74
CA ALA A 225 2.67 9.56 -13.10
C ALA A 225 2.64 8.03 -13.34
N TRP A 226 3.27 7.21 -12.50
CA TRP A 226 3.17 5.75 -12.52
C TRP A 226 1.84 5.25 -11.95
N LEU A 227 1.21 6.05 -11.08
CA LEU A 227 -0.06 5.77 -10.41
C LEU A 227 -1.25 6.43 -11.15
N ASN A 228 -1.17 6.50 -12.48
CA ASN A 228 -2.17 7.17 -13.31
C ASN A 228 -3.32 6.23 -13.74
N GLU A 229 -4.09 6.60 -14.76
CA GLU A 229 -5.24 5.83 -15.29
C GLU A 229 -4.93 4.35 -15.63
N LYS A 230 -3.66 3.96 -15.81
CA LYS A 230 -3.27 2.57 -16.06
C LYS A 230 -3.04 1.76 -14.78
N PHE A 231 -2.82 2.42 -13.64
CA PHE A 231 -2.63 1.79 -12.35
C PHE A 231 -3.93 1.15 -11.86
N VAL A 232 -3.84 0.00 -11.19
CA VAL A 232 -5.00 -0.63 -10.53
C VAL A 232 -4.75 -0.54 -9.04
N GLY A 233 -5.66 0.08 -8.30
CA GLY A 233 -5.57 0.19 -6.85
C GLY A 233 -5.94 1.60 -6.38
N THR A 234 -6.57 1.64 -5.21
CA THR A 234 -6.85 2.84 -4.42
C THR A 234 -6.41 2.58 -2.97
N GLY A 235 -6.22 3.61 -2.15
CA GLY A 235 -5.75 3.41 -0.76
C GLY A 235 -4.38 2.73 -0.70
N LEU A 236 -3.30 3.45 -1.06
CA LEU A 236 -1.96 2.85 -0.95
C LEU A 236 -1.49 2.87 0.49
N ALA A 237 -1.50 1.70 1.13
CA ALA A 237 -1.10 1.53 2.52
C ALA A 237 0.40 1.24 2.66
N SER A 238 0.99 0.49 1.73
CA SER A 238 2.39 0.09 1.83
C SER A 238 3.10 0.01 0.49
N VAL A 239 4.43 0.09 0.52
CA VAL A 239 5.32 -0.12 -0.61
C VAL A 239 6.51 -0.94 -0.13
N GLU A 240 6.98 -1.86 -0.97
CA GLU A 240 8.23 -2.60 -0.79
C GLU A 240 9.05 -2.54 -2.08
N TYR A 241 10.38 -2.55 -1.94
CA TYR A 241 11.30 -2.57 -3.08
C TYR A 241 12.05 -3.90 -3.15
N ASP A 242 11.82 -4.66 -4.22
CA ASP A 242 12.53 -5.91 -4.45
C ASP A 242 13.91 -5.66 -5.07
N GLN A 243 14.93 -5.94 -4.26
CA GLN A 243 16.34 -5.81 -4.62
C GLN A 243 16.79 -6.71 -5.77
N SER A 244 16.07 -7.81 -6.01
CA SER A 244 16.43 -8.81 -7.02
C SER A 244 15.94 -8.44 -8.41
N SER A 245 14.72 -7.92 -8.51
CA SER A 245 14.08 -7.54 -9.78
C SER A 245 14.14 -6.05 -10.12
N ASP A 246 14.52 -5.17 -9.18
CA ASP A 246 14.40 -3.70 -9.30
C ASP A 246 12.94 -3.24 -9.48
N HIS A 247 12.00 -3.98 -8.88
CA HIS A 247 10.57 -3.71 -8.93
C HIS A 247 10.06 -3.13 -7.61
N LEU A 248 8.90 -2.46 -7.69
CA LEU A 248 8.12 -2.02 -6.54
C LEU A 248 6.91 -2.91 -6.36
N ILE A 249 6.63 -3.28 -5.12
CA ILE A 249 5.40 -3.97 -4.73
C ILE A 249 4.57 -2.98 -3.91
N LEU A 250 3.39 -2.66 -4.40
CA LEU A 250 2.45 -1.74 -3.76
C LEU A 250 1.31 -2.52 -3.14
N LEU A 251 1.00 -2.23 -1.88
CA LEU A 251 -0.16 -2.78 -1.18
C LEU A 251 -1.30 -1.75 -1.23
N SER A 252 -2.42 -2.17 -1.79
CA SER A 252 -3.67 -1.39 -1.84
C SER A 252 -4.68 -2.02 -0.89
N ASP A 253 -5.05 -1.30 0.16
CA ASP A 253 -5.93 -1.79 1.21
C ASP A 253 -7.40 -1.78 0.77
N GLU A 254 -7.86 -0.66 0.19
CA GLU A 254 -9.23 -0.45 -0.28
C GLU A 254 -9.59 -1.45 -1.39
N SER A 255 -8.65 -1.73 -2.29
CA SER A 255 -8.84 -2.69 -3.38
C SER A 255 -8.43 -4.13 -3.00
N ARG A 256 -7.79 -4.33 -1.84
CA ARG A 256 -7.29 -5.62 -1.31
C ARG A 256 -6.42 -6.37 -2.32
N MET A 257 -5.32 -5.76 -2.71
CA MET A 257 -4.40 -6.35 -3.68
C MET A 257 -2.95 -5.90 -3.49
N LEU A 258 -2.05 -6.73 -4.00
CA LEU A 258 -0.66 -6.36 -4.25
C LEU A 258 -0.49 -6.06 -5.75
N VAL A 259 0.30 -5.03 -6.04
CA VAL A 259 0.58 -4.56 -7.41
C VAL A 259 2.08 -4.46 -7.62
N GLU A 260 2.59 -5.13 -8.65
CA GLU A 260 3.99 -5.09 -9.01
C GLU A 260 4.20 -4.08 -10.14
N LEU A 261 5.10 -3.12 -9.92
CA LEU A 261 5.55 -2.17 -10.92
C LEU A 261 7.01 -2.44 -11.29
N ASP A 262 7.31 -2.49 -12.59
CA ASP A 262 8.69 -2.56 -13.06
C ASP A 262 9.45 -1.23 -12.86
N GLY A 263 10.76 -1.22 -13.14
CA GLY A 263 11.59 -0.01 -13.02
C GLY A 263 11.19 1.17 -13.93
N ARG A 264 10.20 1.00 -14.82
CA ARG A 264 9.62 2.05 -15.67
C ARG A 264 8.28 2.55 -15.14
N GLY A 265 7.73 1.89 -14.12
CA GLY A 265 6.42 2.18 -13.54
C GLY A 265 5.26 1.47 -14.23
N ASP A 266 5.53 0.47 -15.10
CA ASP A 266 4.47 -0.31 -15.72
C ASP A 266 4.01 -1.42 -14.77
N THR A 267 2.69 -1.61 -14.64
CA THR A 267 2.13 -2.75 -13.89
C THR A 267 2.44 -4.05 -14.62
N VAL A 268 3.18 -4.95 -13.99
CA VAL A 268 3.60 -6.24 -14.57
C VAL A 268 2.97 -7.46 -13.91
N SER A 269 2.56 -7.36 -12.65
CA SER A 269 1.88 -8.44 -11.94
C SER A 269 0.93 -7.91 -10.87
N LEU A 270 -0.02 -8.74 -10.47
CA LEU A 270 -1.04 -8.43 -9.48
C LEU A 270 -1.36 -9.67 -8.64
N ARG A 271 -1.66 -9.49 -7.35
CA ARG A 271 -2.21 -10.55 -6.48
C ARG A 271 -3.42 -10.06 -5.72
N SER A 272 -4.54 -10.77 -5.87
CA SER A 272 -5.76 -10.51 -5.12
C SER A 272 -5.62 -11.06 -3.70
N LEU A 273 -6.07 -10.27 -2.72
CA LEU A 273 -6.13 -10.64 -1.30
C LEU A 273 -7.57 -10.92 -0.83
N TRP A 274 -8.47 -11.18 -1.78
CA TRP A 274 -9.83 -11.64 -1.50
C TRP A 274 -9.87 -13.15 -1.23
N HIS A 275 -10.86 -13.57 -0.46
CA HIS A 275 -11.20 -14.98 -0.22
C HIS A 275 -11.17 -15.79 -1.51
N GLY A 276 -10.50 -16.95 -1.47
CA GLY A 276 -10.34 -17.87 -2.59
C GLY A 276 -9.27 -17.45 -3.61
N SER A 277 -8.57 -16.34 -3.39
CA SER A 277 -7.35 -15.96 -4.12
C SER A 277 -6.12 -16.23 -3.24
N ALA A 278 -4.97 -16.57 -3.83
CA ALA A 278 -3.74 -16.81 -3.08
C ALA A 278 -3.91 -17.79 -1.91
N GLY A 279 -4.81 -18.77 -2.04
CA GLY A 279 -5.04 -19.81 -1.04
C GLY A 279 -5.80 -19.35 0.19
N LEU A 280 -6.23 -18.08 0.24
CA LEU A 280 -6.85 -17.45 1.39
C LEU A 280 -8.24 -18.03 1.71
N GLU A 281 -8.43 -18.47 2.96
CA GLU A 281 -9.74 -18.87 3.49
C GLU A 281 -10.64 -17.67 3.76
N LYS A 282 -10.09 -16.48 4.00
CA LYS A 282 -10.83 -15.22 4.21
C LYS A 282 -10.17 -14.06 3.48
N ASN A 283 -10.94 -13.00 3.25
CA ASN A 283 -10.35 -11.75 2.77
C ASN A 283 -9.32 -11.25 3.79
N VAL A 284 -8.20 -10.73 3.31
CA VAL A 284 -7.37 -9.83 4.11
C VAL A 284 -8.22 -8.61 4.48
N PRO A 285 -8.39 -8.27 5.76
CA PRO A 285 -9.31 -7.21 6.17
C PRO A 285 -8.92 -5.83 5.63
N GLN A 286 -7.68 -5.42 5.95
CA GLN A 286 -7.10 -4.10 5.68
C GLN A 286 -5.58 -4.25 5.79
N GLY A 287 -4.90 -4.50 4.67
CA GLY A 287 -3.45 -4.74 4.66
C GLY A 287 -2.69 -3.43 4.84
N GLU A 288 -1.74 -3.39 5.76
CA GLU A 288 -1.06 -2.14 6.18
C GLU A 288 0.47 -2.18 6.10
N GLY A 289 1.05 -3.33 5.76
CA GLY A 289 2.50 -3.45 5.64
C GLY A 289 2.86 -4.68 4.83
N VAL A 290 3.87 -4.54 3.97
CA VAL A 290 4.43 -5.64 3.17
C VAL A 290 5.95 -5.59 3.21
N ALA A 291 6.59 -6.76 3.26
CA ALA A 291 8.05 -6.89 3.22
C ALA A 291 8.46 -8.17 2.49
N LEU A 292 9.64 -8.17 1.90
CA LEU A 292 10.30 -9.35 1.34
C LEU A 292 11.56 -9.70 2.12
N ASP A 293 11.81 -11.00 2.34
CA ASP A 293 13.13 -11.45 2.81
C ASP A 293 14.12 -11.73 1.65
N GLU A 294 15.34 -12.11 2.00
CA GLU A 294 16.39 -12.44 1.04
C GLU A 294 16.10 -13.65 0.14
N TYR A 295 15.09 -14.45 0.48
CA TYR A 295 14.64 -15.61 -0.29
C TYR A 295 13.40 -15.29 -1.13
N GLY A 296 12.89 -14.06 -1.06
CA GLY A 296 11.70 -13.63 -1.78
C GLY A 296 10.40 -14.13 -1.14
N ARG A 297 10.40 -14.57 0.12
CA ARG A 297 9.14 -14.81 0.84
C ARG A 297 8.50 -13.48 1.19
N LEU A 298 7.19 -13.40 1.01
CA LEU A 298 6.42 -12.19 1.26
C LEU A 298 5.73 -12.26 2.61
N TYR A 299 5.96 -11.23 3.41
CA TYR A 299 5.34 -11.02 4.71
C TYR A 299 4.37 -9.86 4.60
N MET A 300 3.26 -9.95 5.32
CA MET A 300 2.28 -8.87 5.34
C MET A 300 1.65 -8.75 6.72
N VAL A 301 1.36 -7.53 7.13
CA VAL A 301 0.52 -7.23 8.29
C VAL A 301 -0.78 -6.59 7.85
N SER A 302 -1.83 -6.80 8.64
CA SER A 302 -3.15 -6.26 8.39
C SER A 302 -3.81 -5.85 9.70
N GLU A 303 -4.59 -4.77 9.66
CA GLU A 303 -5.43 -4.41 10.78
C GLU A 303 -6.49 -5.49 11.11
N PRO A 304 -6.84 -5.65 12.41
CA PRO A 304 -6.31 -4.87 13.53
C PRO A 304 -4.89 -5.30 13.96
N ASN A 305 -4.52 -6.56 13.79
CA ASN A 305 -3.27 -7.11 14.34
C ASN A 305 -2.86 -8.45 13.71
N LEU A 306 -3.14 -8.66 12.43
CA LEU A 306 -2.97 -9.95 11.76
C LEU A 306 -1.64 -10.00 11.01
N PHE A 307 -0.96 -11.14 11.08
CA PHE A 307 0.27 -11.44 10.38
C PHE A 307 0.06 -12.54 9.35
N TYR A 308 0.68 -12.39 8.19
CA TYR A 308 0.58 -13.31 7.07
C TYR A 308 1.95 -13.62 6.49
N VAL A 309 2.11 -14.85 6.00
CA VAL A 309 3.27 -15.28 5.21
C VAL A 309 2.78 -15.89 3.91
N PHE A 310 3.33 -15.45 2.79
CA PHE A 310 3.09 -15.98 1.46
C PHE A 310 4.38 -16.53 0.86
N ASP A 311 4.31 -17.73 0.31
CA ASP A 311 5.40 -18.38 -0.42
C ASP A 311 5.03 -18.50 -1.89
N ARG A 312 6.04 -18.53 -2.75
CA ARG A 312 5.84 -18.84 -4.17
C ARG A 312 5.54 -20.32 -4.33
N GLU A 313 4.58 -20.67 -5.17
CA GLU A 313 4.47 -22.04 -5.67
C GLU A 313 5.71 -22.38 -6.50
N ASP A 314 6.26 -23.58 -6.27
CA ASP A 314 7.36 -24.17 -7.05
C ASP A 314 6.93 -24.58 -8.47
#